data_AF-A0A927RA52-F1
#
_entry.id   AF-A0A927RA52-F1
#
_cell.length_a   1.000
_cell.length_b   1.000
_cell.length_c   1.000
_cell.angle_alpha   90.00
_cell.angle_beta   90.00
_cell.angle_gamma   90.00
#
_symmetry.space_group_name_H-M   'P 1'
#
loop_
_entity.id
_entity.type
_entity.pdbx_description
1 polymer ?
#
loop_
_entity_poly.entity_id
_entity_poly.type
_entity_poly.pdbx_seq_one_letter_code
_entity_poly.pdbx_strand_id
1 'polypeptide(L)'
;MPDTSLRSGPVVGQTADPVSGRWPYGGFALLPFVVERRTEQPASDATWAWSLRRSARAAVWVLPGYAIVYGSVTLVGSGSAPFLTQQRPAHLLGWIGALWLGLLGLMAVASLLVAARSRAIAAAGLLVAIAGTMLLLPFGGLPDDTAAFGTAGRVIAISGGVLYSLGWWLTGLAVFRSGVFSRADGTLLMIAAPLLGVGGLLVAALHSLGAMFVLAAGIGVAWRAGRLVPPVGRATLTRASTASAVAAVVSGGGVVPAGGGVVPGHGGLLPTAPPEPAPS
;
A
#
# COMPACT_ATOMS: atom_id res chain seq x y z
N MET A 1 -13.71 -32.96 -46.41
CA MET A 1 -13.50 -32.57 -45.01
C MET A 1 -12.25 -31.71 -44.95
N PRO A 2 -12.35 -30.38 -44.79
CA PRO A 2 -11.21 -29.53 -44.52
C PRO A 2 -11.02 -29.28 -43.02
N ASP A 3 -9.79 -29.44 -42.56
CA ASP A 3 -9.32 -29.21 -41.20
C ASP A 3 -9.31 -27.71 -40.85
N THR A 4 -10.22 -27.28 -39.99
CA THR A 4 -10.15 -25.99 -39.29
C THR A 4 -9.30 -26.10 -38.04
N SER A 5 -7.97 -26.10 -38.21
CA SER A 5 -7.02 -25.93 -37.11
C SER A 5 -6.85 -24.43 -36.81
N LEU A 6 -7.72 -23.92 -35.94
CA LEU A 6 -7.56 -22.59 -35.35
C LEU A 6 -6.34 -22.59 -34.43
N ARG A 7 -5.22 -22.11 -34.97
CA ARG A 7 -3.97 -21.85 -34.27
C ARG A 7 -4.17 -20.62 -33.37
N SER A 8 -4.61 -20.84 -32.13
CA SER A 8 -4.65 -19.81 -31.10
C SER A 8 -3.23 -19.47 -30.66
N GLY A 9 -2.63 -18.46 -31.29
CA GLY A 9 -1.39 -17.84 -30.78
C GLY A 9 -1.65 -17.13 -29.45
N PRO A 10 -0.64 -17.00 -28.58
CA PRO A 10 -0.76 -16.22 -27.36
C PRO A 10 -1.00 -14.75 -27.73
N VAL A 11 -2.19 -14.24 -27.38
CA VAL A 11 -2.54 -12.83 -27.53
C VAL A 11 -1.72 -12.01 -26.54
N VAL A 12 -0.55 -11.54 -26.98
CA VAL A 12 0.24 -10.53 -26.28
C VAL A 12 -0.29 -9.17 -26.71
N GLY A 13 -1.22 -8.63 -25.91
CA GLY A 13 -1.80 -7.31 -26.19
C GLY A 13 -3.04 -7.03 -25.34
N GLN A 14 -2.87 -6.84 -24.03
CA GLN A 14 -3.92 -6.27 -23.19
C GLN A 14 -3.96 -4.76 -23.40
N THR A 15 -4.73 -4.32 -24.39
CA THR A 15 -5.10 -2.91 -24.58
C THR A 15 -6.15 -2.51 -23.54
N ALA A 16 -5.99 -1.34 -22.93
CA ALA A 16 -6.97 -0.75 -22.02
C ALA A 16 -8.37 -0.74 -22.64
N ASP A 17 -9.40 -0.94 -21.82
CA ASP A 17 -10.79 -0.79 -22.25
C ASP A 17 -11.05 0.67 -22.67
N PRO A 18 -11.32 0.93 -23.97
CA PRO A 18 -11.40 2.28 -24.51
C PRO A 18 -12.63 3.05 -24.00
N VAL A 19 -13.65 2.35 -23.50
CA VAL A 19 -14.92 2.97 -23.07
C VAL A 19 -14.82 3.51 -21.65
N SER A 20 -14.10 2.82 -20.77
CA SER A 20 -14.02 3.21 -19.36
C SER A 20 -12.77 4.03 -19.03
N GLY A 21 -11.75 4.02 -19.90
CA GLY A 21 -10.41 4.57 -19.58
C GLY A 21 -9.81 3.95 -18.31
N ARG A 22 -10.41 2.86 -17.83
CA ARG A 22 -10.19 2.28 -16.52
C ARG A 22 -9.51 0.95 -16.74
N TRP A 23 -8.23 0.89 -16.40
CA TRP A 23 -7.51 -0.37 -16.37
C TRP A 23 -8.24 -1.34 -15.43
N PRO A 24 -8.59 -2.56 -15.89
CA PRO A 24 -9.34 -3.52 -15.07
C PRO A 24 -8.58 -3.98 -13.82
N TYR A 25 -7.27 -3.71 -13.77
CA TYR A 25 -6.41 -3.95 -12.62
C TYR A 25 -5.75 -2.63 -12.22
N GLY A 26 -6.17 -2.05 -11.10
CA GLY A 26 -5.71 -0.74 -10.66
C GLY A 26 -4.19 -0.68 -10.50
N GLY A 27 -3.51 0.07 -11.38
CA GLY A 27 -2.16 0.68 -11.25
C GLY A 27 -0.94 -0.19 -10.94
N PHE A 28 -1.10 -1.33 -10.27
CA PHE A 28 -0.01 -2.15 -9.74
C PHE A 28 0.41 -3.29 -10.68
N ALA A 29 -0.38 -3.59 -11.71
CA ALA A 29 -0.12 -4.70 -12.64
C ALA A 29 0.96 -4.40 -13.70
N LEU A 30 1.38 -3.13 -13.84
CA LEU A 30 2.33 -2.70 -14.88
C LEU A 30 3.73 -2.34 -14.37
N LEU A 31 4.03 -2.59 -13.09
CA LEU A 31 5.42 -2.50 -12.65
C LEU A 31 6.13 -3.78 -13.12
N PRO A 32 7.05 -3.71 -14.10
CA PRO A 32 7.86 -4.86 -14.47
C PRO A 32 8.53 -5.37 -13.21
N PHE A 33 8.39 -6.67 -12.94
CA PHE A 33 9.09 -7.31 -11.83
C PHE A 33 10.57 -7.07 -12.04
N VAL A 34 11.11 -6.10 -11.30
CA VAL A 34 12.53 -5.77 -11.31
C VAL A 34 13.24 -7.03 -10.84
N VAL A 35 14.05 -7.61 -11.73
CA VAL A 35 14.94 -8.74 -11.43
C VAL A 35 15.70 -8.42 -10.15
N GLU A 36 15.60 -9.29 -9.15
CA GLU A 36 16.31 -9.22 -7.87
C GLU A 36 17.81 -8.96 -8.15
N ARG A 37 18.32 -7.77 -7.80
CA ARG A 37 19.73 -7.42 -8.02
C ARG A 37 20.62 -8.06 -6.95
N ARG A 38 21.84 -8.42 -7.37
CA ARG A 38 22.92 -8.97 -6.53
C ARG A 38 23.27 -8.02 -5.37
N THR A 39 23.73 -8.60 -4.26
CA THR A 39 23.98 -8.03 -2.92
C THR A 39 24.91 -6.81 -2.84
N GLU A 40 25.48 -6.32 -3.95
CA GLU A 40 26.59 -5.36 -3.96
C GLU A 40 26.21 -3.95 -4.44
N GLN A 41 24.94 -3.66 -4.74
CA GLN A 41 24.56 -2.33 -5.24
C GLN A 41 23.97 -1.41 -4.16
N PRO A 42 24.30 -0.09 -4.22
CA PRO A 42 23.80 0.90 -3.28
C PRO A 42 22.28 0.96 -3.29
N ALA A 43 21.69 1.21 -2.12
CA ALA A 43 20.24 1.29 -1.94
C ALA A 43 19.64 2.32 -2.92
N SER A 44 18.72 1.86 -3.77
CA SER A 44 18.00 2.70 -4.73
C SER A 44 16.58 2.93 -4.25
N ASP A 45 15.89 3.94 -4.80
CA ASP A 45 14.48 4.22 -4.49
C ASP A 45 13.58 2.97 -4.62
N ALA A 46 13.95 2.04 -5.50
CA ALA A 46 13.25 0.78 -5.71
C ALA A 46 13.39 -0.21 -4.51
N THR A 47 14.57 -0.33 -3.90
CA THR A 47 14.75 -1.17 -2.71
C THR A 47 14.05 -0.58 -1.49
N TRP A 48 14.03 0.75 -1.38
CA TRP A 48 13.28 1.45 -0.33
C TRP A 48 11.77 1.27 -0.48
N ALA A 49 11.26 1.41 -1.71
CA ALA A 49 9.85 1.16 -2.01
C ALA A 49 9.43 -0.30 -1.75
N TRP A 50 10.33 -1.27 -1.97
CA TRP A 50 10.06 -2.67 -1.68
C TRP A 50 10.04 -2.99 -0.18
N SER A 51 10.99 -2.44 0.59
CA SER A 51 11.02 -2.62 2.05
C SER A 51 9.78 -2.01 2.71
N LEU A 52 9.37 -0.81 2.28
CA LEU A 52 8.13 -0.16 2.68
C LEU A 52 6.90 -1.06 2.48
N ARG A 53 6.78 -1.70 1.31
CA ARG A 53 5.64 -2.58 1.00
C ARG A 53 5.62 -3.81 1.89
N ARG A 54 6.79 -4.37 2.23
CA ARG A 54 6.91 -5.50 3.14
C ARG A 54 6.57 -5.10 4.58
N SER A 55 7.11 -3.99 5.06
CA SER A 55 6.82 -3.45 6.39
C SER A 55 5.35 -3.08 6.52
N ALA A 56 4.76 -2.48 5.48
CA ALA A 56 3.34 -2.14 5.46
C ALA A 56 2.44 -3.37 5.63
N ARG A 57 2.78 -4.54 5.07
CA ARG A 57 2.00 -5.78 5.25
C ARG A 57 1.93 -6.24 6.69
N ALA A 58 3.07 -6.26 7.36
CA ALA A 58 3.12 -6.61 8.77
C ALA A 58 2.38 -5.55 9.60
N ALA A 59 2.54 -4.27 9.21
CA ALA A 59 1.92 -3.16 9.90
C ALA A 59 0.38 -3.09 9.70
N VAL A 60 -0.20 -3.66 8.64
CA VAL A 60 -1.68 -3.72 8.51
C VAL A 60 -2.29 -4.63 9.58
N TRP A 61 -1.59 -5.67 10.01
CA TRP A 61 -2.05 -6.53 11.11
C TRP A 61 -2.10 -5.80 12.46
N VAL A 62 -1.52 -4.61 12.54
CA VAL A 62 -1.65 -3.74 13.71
C VAL A 62 -3.07 -3.20 13.84
N LEU A 63 -3.85 -3.03 12.75
CA LEU A 63 -5.25 -2.58 12.86
C LEU A 63 -6.13 -3.60 13.63
N PRO A 64 -6.14 -4.90 13.26
CA PRO A 64 -6.82 -5.91 14.07
C PRO A 64 -6.30 -5.99 15.50
N GLY A 65 -4.97 -5.92 15.69
CA GLY A 65 -4.36 -5.90 17.01
C GLY A 65 -4.85 -4.73 17.87
N TYR A 66 -4.90 -3.52 17.29
CA TYR A 66 -5.48 -2.33 17.90
C TYR A 66 -6.93 -2.58 18.32
N ALA A 67 -7.77 -3.08 17.42
CA ALA A 67 -9.17 -3.28 17.70
C ALA A 67 -9.42 -4.32 18.81
N ILE A 68 -8.62 -5.38 18.86
CA ILE A 68 -8.67 -6.38 19.94
C ILE A 68 -8.25 -5.73 21.27
N VAL A 69 -7.09 -5.07 21.32
CA VAL A 69 -6.59 -4.44 22.56
C VAL A 69 -7.57 -3.37 23.04
N TYR A 70 -8.01 -2.48 22.15
CA TYR A 70 -8.94 -1.40 22.46
C TYR A 70 -10.30 -1.96 22.92
N GLY A 71 -10.86 -2.93 22.20
CA GLY A 71 -12.12 -3.58 22.58
C GLY A 71 -12.03 -4.31 23.91
N SER A 72 -10.92 -5.01 24.20
CA SER A 72 -10.69 -5.65 25.49
C SER A 72 -10.62 -4.63 26.62
N VAL A 73 -9.90 -3.52 26.42
CA VAL A 73 -9.82 -2.43 27.40
C VAL A 73 -11.21 -1.86 27.68
N THR A 74 -12.00 -1.56 26.64
CA THR A 74 -13.34 -0.95 26.79
C THR A 74 -14.36 -1.91 27.40
N LEU A 75 -14.24 -3.22 27.15
CA LEU A 75 -15.07 -4.26 27.78
C LEU A 75 -14.82 -4.37 29.29
N VAL A 76 -13.56 -4.28 29.73
CA VAL A 76 -13.17 -4.39 31.15
C VAL A 76 -13.49 -3.11 31.94
N GLY A 77 -13.61 -1.96 31.25
CA GLY A 77 -13.83 -0.64 31.85
C GLY A 77 -15.21 -0.35 32.47
N SER A 78 -16.13 -1.33 32.51
CA SER A 78 -17.44 -1.24 33.17
C SER A 78 -18.24 0.05 32.92
N GLY A 79 -18.26 0.55 31.68
CA GLY A 79 -19.13 1.67 31.27
C GLY A 79 -18.64 3.08 31.63
N SER A 80 -17.52 3.21 32.34
CA SER A 80 -16.85 4.49 32.56
C SER A 80 -16.08 4.90 31.31
N ALA A 81 -15.98 6.20 31.03
CA ALA A 81 -15.19 6.67 29.88
C ALA A 81 -13.71 6.23 30.05
N PRO A 82 -13.00 5.81 28.98
CA PRO A 82 -11.70 5.10 29.08
C PRO A 82 -10.58 5.87 29.80
N PHE A 83 -10.74 7.18 29.96
CA PHE A 83 -9.80 8.09 30.63
C PHE A 83 -10.13 8.30 32.12
N LEU A 84 -11.31 7.89 32.59
CA LEU A 84 -11.72 7.96 34.00
C LEU A 84 -11.20 6.71 34.74
N THR A 85 -9.87 6.55 34.77
CA THR A 85 -9.24 5.39 35.43
C THR A 85 -9.03 5.68 36.90
N GLN A 86 -10.06 5.47 37.73
CA GLN A 86 -9.89 5.38 39.18
C GLN A 86 -8.88 4.24 39.51
N GLN A 87 -7.61 4.62 39.70
CA GLN A 87 -6.52 3.79 40.23
C GLN A 87 -6.21 2.44 39.56
N ARG A 88 -6.59 2.23 38.29
CA ARG A 88 -6.26 1.00 37.55
C ARG A 88 -5.16 1.25 36.51
N PRO A 89 -3.87 1.22 36.88
CA PRO A 89 -2.76 1.52 35.97
C PRO A 89 -2.72 0.58 34.76
N ALA A 90 -3.17 -0.66 34.92
CA ALA A 90 -3.27 -1.61 33.80
C ALA A 90 -4.26 -1.17 32.71
N HIS A 91 -5.39 -0.53 33.09
CA HIS A 91 -6.37 -0.05 32.11
C HIS A 91 -5.82 1.16 31.33
N LEU A 92 -5.15 2.07 32.03
CA LEU A 92 -4.48 3.24 31.44
C LEU A 92 -3.39 2.81 30.45
N LEU A 93 -2.52 1.87 30.84
CA LEU A 93 -1.50 1.30 29.95
C LEU A 93 -2.12 0.62 28.73
N GLY A 94 -3.22 -0.11 28.93
CA GLY A 94 -3.97 -0.74 27.83
C GLY A 94 -4.54 0.29 26.85
N TRP A 95 -5.13 1.38 27.37
CA TRP A 95 -5.67 2.46 26.55
C TRP A 95 -4.58 3.23 25.78
N ILE A 96 -3.49 3.60 26.44
CA ILE A 96 -2.33 4.24 25.80
C ILE A 96 -1.75 3.30 24.73
N GLY A 97 -1.54 2.02 25.07
CA GLY A 97 -1.05 1.02 24.12
C GLY A 97 -1.96 0.87 22.91
N ALA A 98 -3.27 0.89 23.11
CA ALA A 98 -4.24 0.88 22.02
C ALA A 98 -4.14 2.14 21.14
N LEU A 99 -4.05 3.35 21.72
CA LEU A 99 -3.88 4.56 20.92
C LEU A 99 -2.63 4.53 20.04
N TRP A 100 -1.51 4.04 20.59
CA TRP A 100 -0.27 3.85 19.83
C TRP A 100 -0.41 2.82 18.72
N LEU A 101 -1.06 1.67 18.98
CA LEU A 101 -1.36 0.69 17.95
C LEU A 101 -2.27 1.28 16.86
N GLY A 102 -3.28 2.06 17.24
CA GLY A 102 -4.14 2.78 16.30
C GLY A 102 -3.33 3.71 15.38
N LEU A 103 -2.43 4.52 15.93
CA LEU A 103 -1.53 5.39 15.17
C LEU A 103 -0.61 4.61 14.24
N LEU A 104 -0.03 3.51 14.70
CA LEU A 104 0.79 2.62 13.86
C LEU A 104 -0.03 2.01 12.72
N GLY A 105 -1.30 1.66 12.97
CA GLY A 105 -2.23 1.22 11.95
C GLY A 105 -2.52 2.31 10.91
N LEU A 106 -2.77 3.55 11.34
CA LEU A 106 -2.96 4.70 10.44
C LEU A 106 -1.71 5.00 9.61
N MET A 107 -0.52 4.95 10.22
CA MET A 107 0.77 5.07 9.53
C MET A 107 0.93 3.99 8.46
N ALA A 108 0.57 2.74 8.77
CA ALA A 108 0.60 1.64 7.82
C ALA A 108 -0.31 1.91 6.62
N VAL A 109 -1.56 2.32 6.88
CA VAL A 109 -2.54 2.66 5.84
C VAL A 109 -2.06 3.84 4.99
N ALA A 110 -1.55 4.90 5.61
CA ALA A 110 -0.99 6.04 4.91
C ALA A 110 0.21 5.65 4.02
N SER A 111 1.09 4.78 4.50
CA SER A 111 2.24 4.29 3.72
C SER A 111 1.82 3.47 2.49
N LEU A 112 0.75 2.67 2.61
CA LEU A 112 0.16 1.93 1.49
C LEU A 112 -0.46 2.86 0.45
N LEU A 113 -1.00 3.98 0.90
CA LEU A 113 -1.67 4.97 0.06
C LEU A 113 -0.71 5.98 -0.57
N VAL A 114 0.60 5.90 -0.32
CA VAL A 114 1.57 6.90 -0.79
C VAL A 114 1.61 7.00 -2.33
N ALA A 115 1.38 5.89 -3.02
CA ALA A 115 1.31 5.80 -4.49
C ALA A 115 -0.12 5.99 -5.04
N ALA A 116 -1.13 6.07 -4.16
CA ALA A 116 -2.52 6.23 -4.57
C ALA A 116 -2.88 7.70 -4.83
N ARG A 117 -3.90 7.93 -5.65
CA ARG A 117 -4.43 9.28 -5.91
C ARG A 117 -4.96 9.96 -4.63
N SER A 118 -5.27 9.19 -3.58
CA SER A 118 -5.76 9.67 -2.28
C SER A 118 -4.67 9.95 -1.24
N ARG A 119 -3.38 10.01 -1.62
CA ARG A 119 -2.24 10.25 -0.71
C ARG A 119 -2.39 11.47 0.20
N ALA A 120 -2.91 12.58 -0.33
CA ALA A 120 -3.06 13.83 0.42
C ALA A 120 -4.11 13.70 1.53
N ILE A 121 -5.22 13.00 1.27
CA ILE A 121 -6.28 12.76 2.25
C ILE A 121 -5.78 11.83 3.35
N ALA A 122 -5.01 10.79 2.98
CA ALA A 122 -4.41 9.87 3.95
C ALA A 122 -3.41 10.59 4.88
N ALA A 123 -2.54 11.44 4.31
CA ALA A 123 -1.58 12.22 5.08
C ALA A 123 -2.29 13.24 5.99
N ALA A 124 -3.30 13.95 5.49
CA ALA A 124 -4.12 14.85 6.29
C ALA A 124 -4.81 14.11 7.44
N GLY A 125 -5.42 12.95 7.17
CA GLY A 125 -6.07 12.12 8.18
C GLY A 125 -5.10 11.66 9.27
N LEU A 126 -3.89 11.24 8.89
CA LEU A 126 -2.83 10.86 9.83
C LEU A 126 -2.38 12.04 10.69
N LEU A 127 -2.11 13.20 10.10
CA LEU A 127 -1.69 14.40 10.84
C LEU A 127 -2.77 14.87 11.83
N VAL A 128 -4.02 14.87 11.38
CA VAL A 128 -5.17 15.23 12.22
C VAL A 128 -5.37 14.21 13.35
N ALA A 129 -5.19 12.92 13.07
CA ALA A 129 -5.24 11.88 14.11
C ALA A 129 -4.15 12.09 15.15
N ILE A 130 -2.89 12.30 14.74
CA ILE A 130 -1.75 12.59 15.64
C ILE A 130 -2.03 13.81 16.51
N ALA A 131 -2.51 14.91 15.92
CA ALA A 131 -2.88 16.11 16.67
C ALA A 131 -3.96 15.80 17.73
N GLY A 132 -4.98 15.02 17.37
CA GLY A 132 -6.02 14.56 18.29
C GLY A 132 -5.47 13.70 19.43
N THR A 133 -4.60 12.72 19.14
CA THR A 133 -3.98 11.87 20.16
C THR A 133 -3.07 12.65 21.10
N MET A 134 -2.29 13.60 20.57
CA MET A 134 -1.43 14.47 21.39
C MET A 134 -2.25 15.39 22.30
N LEU A 135 -3.42 15.84 21.86
CA LEU A 135 -4.34 16.59 22.71
C LEU A 135 -4.97 15.72 23.81
N LEU A 136 -5.24 14.44 23.53
CA LEU A 136 -5.86 13.52 24.49
C LEU A 136 -4.88 12.97 25.53
N LEU A 137 -3.62 12.76 25.17
CA LEU A 137 -2.62 12.08 26.01
C LEU A 137 -2.48 12.69 27.43
N PRO A 138 -2.39 14.03 27.60
CA PRO A 138 -2.24 14.65 28.91
C PRO A 138 -3.40 14.33 29.88
N PHE A 139 -4.59 14.03 29.34
CA PHE A 139 -5.80 13.75 30.12
C PHE A 139 -5.92 12.30 30.57
N GLY A 140 -5.10 11.39 30.01
CA GLY A 140 -5.23 9.95 30.21
C GLY A 140 -4.83 9.42 31.59
N GLY A 141 -4.41 10.25 32.54
CA GLY A 141 -3.92 9.79 33.86
C GLY A 141 -4.17 10.75 35.03
N LEU A 142 -5.03 11.74 34.83
CA LEU A 142 -5.38 12.69 35.88
C LEU A 142 -6.58 12.16 36.68
N PRO A 143 -6.56 12.25 38.01
CA PRO A 143 -7.73 11.97 38.84
C PRO A 143 -8.89 12.89 38.46
N ASP A 144 -10.12 12.35 38.45
CA ASP A 144 -11.36 13.06 38.11
C ASP A 144 -11.57 14.34 38.94
N ASP A 145 -11.03 14.37 40.16
CA ASP A 145 -11.14 15.48 41.12
C ASP A 145 -10.05 16.55 40.95
N THR A 146 -9.14 16.41 39.99
CA THR A 146 -8.14 17.46 39.74
C THR A 146 -8.79 18.67 39.09
N ALA A 147 -9.18 19.64 39.93
CA ALA A 147 -9.68 20.97 39.54
C ALA A 147 -8.76 21.72 38.55
N ALA A 148 -7.52 21.25 38.35
CA ALA A 148 -6.49 21.80 37.48
C ALA A 148 -6.90 21.95 36.01
N PHE A 149 -7.94 21.25 35.53
CA PHE A 149 -8.35 21.33 34.13
C PHE A 149 -9.69 22.02 33.87
N GLY A 150 -10.55 22.25 34.86
CA GLY A 150 -11.77 23.06 34.74
C GLY A 150 -12.56 22.88 33.43
N THR A 151 -13.18 23.94 32.94
CA THR A 151 -13.88 23.95 31.63
C THR A 151 -12.91 23.91 30.45
N ALA A 152 -11.74 24.52 30.56
CA ALA A 152 -10.77 24.62 29.47
C ALA A 152 -10.21 23.25 29.05
N GLY A 153 -9.80 22.42 30.01
CA GLY A 153 -9.33 21.07 29.76
C GLY A 153 -10.43 20.17 29.20
N ARG A 154 -11.69 20.35 29.62
CA ARG A 154 -12.83 19.65 28.99
C ARG A 154 -12.98 20.03 27.52
N VAL A 155 -12.85 21.31 27.17
CA VAL A 155 -12.86 21.78 25.78
C VAL A 155 -11.69 21.19 24.99
N ILE A 156 -10.49 21.16 25.56
CA ILE A 156 -9.31 20.56 24.91
C ILE A 156 -9.50 19.06 24.69
N ALA A 157 -9.98 18.32 25.69
CA ALA A 157 -10.23 16.88 25.58
C ALA A 157 -11.31 16.57 24.53
N ILE A 158 -12.41 17.33 24.49
CA ILE A 158 -13.44 17.21 23.46
C ILE A 158 -12.84 17.51 22.07
N SER A 159 -12.05 18.59 21.96
CA SER A 159 -11.39 18.96 20.71
C SER A 159 -10.43 17.86 20.24
N GLY A 160 -9.67 17.26 21.16
CA GLY A 160 -8.81 16.11 20.90
C GLY A 160 -9.58 14.91 20.41
N GLY A 161 -10.71 14.58 21.05
CA GLY A 161 -11.62 13.51 20.61
C GLY A 161 -12.22 13.75 19.23
N VAL A 162 -12.64 14.99 18.94
CA VAL A 162 -13.16 15.39 17.62
C VAL A 162 -12.08 15.28 16.55
N LEU A 163 -10.87 15.79 16.80
CA LEU A 163 -9.74 15.69 15.88
C LEU A 163 -9.34 14.23 15.66
N TYR A 164 -9.29 13.42 16.71
CA TYR A 164 -9.02 12.00 16.60
C TYR A 164 -10.05 11.29 15.71
N SER A 165 -11.35 11.49 15.97
CA SER A 165 -12.44 10.99 15.10
C SER A 165 -12.31 11.48 13.66
N LEU A 166 -12.00 12.76 13.44
CA LEU A 166 -11.86 13.33 12.11
C LEU A 166 -10.67 12.69 11.36
N GLY A 167 -9.55 12.44 12.04
CA GLY A 167 -8.39 11.79 11.45
C GLY A 167 -8.67 10.36 11.00
N TRP A 168 -9.38 9.58 11.84
CA TRP A 168 -9.86 8.24 11.47
C TRP A 168 -10.86 8.28 10.31
N TRP A 169 -11.78 9.24 10.32
CA TRP A 169 -12.78 9.40 9.26
C TRP A 169 -12.13 9.73 7.91
N LEU A 170 -11.18 10.69 7.90
CA LEU A 170 -10.40 11.04 6.71
C LEU A 170 -9.59 9.86 6.19
N THR A 171 -9.05 9.04 7.09
CA THR A 171 -8.34 7.81 6.69
C THR A 171 -9.30 6.81 6.05
N GLY A 172 -10.49 6.59 6.62
CA GLY A 172 -11.55 5.81 5.99
C GLY A 172 -11.95 6.34 4.61
N LEU A 173 -12.02 7.68 4.46
CA LEU A 173 -12.25 8.35 3.17
C LEU A 173 -11.13 8.12 2.16
N ALA A 174 -9.88 8.16 2.61
CA ALA A 174 -8.74 7.85 1.75
C ALA A 174 -8.79 6.40 1.25
N VAL A 175 -9.14 5.45 2.13
CA VAL A 175 -9.33 4.02 1.80
C VAL A 175 -10.48 3.85 0.80
N PHE A 176 -11.65 4.45 1.08
CA PHE A 176 -12.82 4.41 0.21
C PHE A 176 -12.54 4.95 -1.21
N ARG A 177 -11.80 6.07 -1.31
CA ARG A 177 -11.47 6.70 -2.60
C ARG A 177 -10.28 6.07 -3.33
N SER A 178 -9.48 5.24 -2.66
CA SER A 178 -8.25 4.68 -3.23
C SER A 178 -8.48 3.77 -4.44
N GLY A 179 -9.63 3.07 -4.50
CA GLY A 179 -9.90 2.03 -5.50
C GLY A 179 -9.07 0.76 -5.36
N VAL A 180 -8.07 0.75 -4.49
CA VAL A 180 -7.20 -0.40 -4.18
C VAL A 180 -7.87 -1.31 -3.14
N PHE A 181 -8.56 -0.71 -2.17
CA PHE A 181 -9.26 -1.40 -1.09
C PHE A 181 -10.77 -1.52 -1.32
N SER A 182 -11.46 -2.31 -0.48
CA SER A 182 -12.90 -2.45 -0.61
C SER A 182 -13.58 -1.17 -0.17
N ARG A 183 -14.61 -0.74 -0.91
CA ARG A 183 -15.44 0.39 -0.47
C ARG A 183 -16.09 0.10 0.88
N ALA A 184 -16.47 -1.16 1.12
CA ALA A 184 -17.03 -1.62 2.40
C ALA A 184 -16.09 -1.33 3.57
N ASP A 185 -14.80 -1.67 3.46
CA ASP A 185 -13.80 -1.44 4.53
C ASP A 185 -13.64 0.05 4.81
N GLY A 186 -13.59 0.88 3.76
CA GLY A 186 -13.55 2.33 3.90
C GLY A 186 -14.78 2.90 4.61
N THR A 187 -15.99 2.43 4.25
CA THR A 187 -17.23 2.85 4.93
C THR A 187 -17.30 2.39 6.38
N LEU A 188 -16.82 1.19 6.69
CA LEU A 188 -16.75 0.69 8.06
C LEU A 188 -15.82 1.57 8.92
N LEU A 189 -14.66 1.97 8.38
CA LEU A 189 -13.76 2.90 9.08
C LEU A 189 -14.39 4.29 9.28
N MET A 190 -15.11 4.81 8.29
CA MET A 190 -15.83 6.08 8.44
C MET A 190 -16.89 6.04 9.54
N ILE A 191 -17.59 4.91 9.69
CA ILE A 191 -18.61 4.72 10.74
C ILE A 191 -17.94 4.49 12.10
N ALA A 192 -16.84 3.74 12.13
CA ALA A 192 -16.09 3.48 13.36
C ALA A 192 -15.48 4.76 13.95
N ALA A 193 -15.03 5.68 13.11
CA ALA A 193 -14.35 6.91 13.51
C ALA A 193 -15.12 7.79 14.52
N PRO A 194 -16.40 8.17 14.27
CA PRO A 194 -17.19 8.90 15.26
C PRO A 194 -17.52 8.04 16.48
N LEU A 195 -17.69 6.72 16.32
CA LEU A 195 -17.98 5.83 17.45
C LEU A 195 -16.80 5.71 18.43
N LEU A 196 -15.57 5.72 17.91
CA LEU A 196 -14.34 5.60 18.70
C LEU A 196 -13.91 6.89 19.41
N GLY A 197 -14.27 8.07 18.89
CA GLY A 197 -13.99 9.33 19.56
C GLY A 197 -15.25 9.89 20.20
N VAL A 198 -15.95 10.77 19.48
CA VAL A 198 -17.07 11.55 20.04
C VAL A 198 -18.20 10.67 20.61
N GLY A 199 -18.59 9.61 19.92
CA GLY A 199 -19.64 8.70 20.35
C GLY A 199 -19.27 7.94 21.63
N GLY A 200 -18.00 7.54 21.73
CA GLY A 200 -17.47 6.88 22.91
C GLY A 200 -17.37 7.80 24.13
N LEU A 201 -17.18 9.10 23.94
CA LEU A 201 -17.27 10.11 25.02
C LEU A 201 -18.68 10.21 25.60
N LEU A 202 -19.71 9.98 24.78
CA LEU A 202 -21.11 10.09 25.20
C LEU A 202 -21.64 8.78 25.80
N VAL A 203 -21.26 7.65 25.21
CA VAL A 203 -21.77 6.33 25.59
C VAL A 203 -20.64 5.32 25.49
N ALA A 204 -20.21 4.76 26.63
CA ALA A 204 -19.08 3.83 26.67
C ALA A 204 -19.27 2.60 25.77
N ALA A 205 -20.51 2.12 25.59
CA ALA A 205 -20.82 1.00 24.69
C ALA A 205 -20.47 1.26 23.22
N LEU A 206 -20.46 2.54 22.79
CA LEU A 206 -20.08 2.90 21.41
C LEU A 206 -18.60 2.67 21.13
N HIS A 207 -17.72 2.69 22.16
CA HIS A 207 -16.30 2.37 21.97
C HIS A 207 -16.11 0.91 21.54
N SER A 208 -16.76 -0.03 22.20
CA SER A 208 -16.66 -1.47 21.86
C SER A 208 -17.24 -1.74 20.47
N LEU A 209 -18.35 -1.08 20.12
CA LEU A 209 -18.97 -1.22 18.80
C LEU A 209 -18.08 -0.62 17.71
N GLY A 210 -17.48 0.55 17.94
CA GLY A 210 -16.47 1.15 17.07
C GLY A 210 -15.26 0.25 16.88
N ALA A 211 -14.77 -0.38 17.96
CA ALA A 211 -13.66 -1.33 17.91
C ALA A 211 -13.98 -2.54 17.02
N MET A 212 -15.18 -3.10 17.12
CA MET A 212 -15.63 -4.21 16.27
C MET A 212 -15.68 -3.83 14.79
N PHE A 213 -16.10 -2.61 14.46
CA PHE A 213 -16.03 -2.13 13.07
C PHE A 213 -14.61 -1.94 12.56
N VAL A 214 -13.69 -1.41 13.39
CA VAL A 214 -12.27 -1.35 13.01
C VAL A 214 -11.66 -2.73 12.87
N LEU A 215 -12.05 -3.70 13.69
CA LEU A 215 -11.61 -5.09 13.55
C LEU A 215 -12.06 -5.68 12.21
N ALA A 216 -13.35 -5.56 11.89
CA ALA A 216 -13.91 -6.07 10.65
C ALA A 216 -13.25 -5.42 9.43
N ALA A 217 -13.11 -4.09 9.42
CA ALA A 217 -12.44 -3.36 8.36
C ALA A 217 -10.94 -3.74 8.28
N GLY A 218 -10.26 -3.82 9.42
CA GLY A 218 -8.85 -4.15 9.53
C GLY A 218 -8.53 -5.55 8.96
N ILE A 219 -9.37 -6.54 9.22
CA ILE A 219 -9.23 -7.89 8.64
C ILE A 219 -9.37 -7.83 7.12
N GLY A 220 -10.37 -7.11 6.60
CA GLY A 220 -10.57 -6.93 5.15
C GLY A 220 -9.36 -6.28 4.46
N VAL A 221 -8.84 -5.20 5.06
CA VAL A 221 -7.67 -4.48 4.56
C VAL A 221 -6.41 -5.35 4.63
N ALA A 222 -6.17 -6.04 5.76
CA ALA A 222 -5.02 -6.93 5.95
C ALA A 222 -5.01 -8.07 4.94
N TRP A 223 -6.16 -8.71 4.74
CA TRP A 223 -6.31 -9.81 3.80
C TRP A 223 -6.07 -9.36 2.35
N ARG A 224 -6.61 -8.20 1.96
CA ARG A 224 -6.42 -7.65 0.61
C ARG A 224 -4.98 -7.18 0.39
N ALA A 225 -4.33 -6.57 1.38
CA ALA A 225 -2.91 -6.24 1.32
C ALA A 225 -2.02 -7.50 1.18
N GLY A 226 -2.42 -8.62 1.80
CA GLY A 226 -1.77 -9.92 1.63
C GLY A 226 -1.83 -10.47 0.21
N ARG A 227 -2.96 -10.28 -0.50
CA ARG A 227 -3.12 -10.73 -1.90
C ARG A 227 -2.36 -9.88 -2.91
N LEU A 228 -2.14 -8.59 -2.62
CA LEU A 228 -1.56 -7.64 -3.58
C LEU A 228 -0.04 -7.76 -3.80
N VAL A 229 0.65 -8.64 -3.07
CA VAL A 229 2.06 -8.93 -3.38
C VAL A 229 2.37 -10.44 -3.24
N PRO A 230 3.07 -11.05 -4.21
CA PRO A 230 3.38 -12.48 -4.17
C PRO A 230 4.15 -12.89 -2.90
N PRO A 231 3.94 -14.10 -2.36
CA PRO A 231 4.76 -14.62 -1.28
C PRO A 231 6.22 -14.78 -1.75
N VAL A 232 7.10 -13.97 -1.18
CA VAL A 232 8.55 -14.07 -1.37
C VAL A 232 8.99 -15.39 -0.74
N GLY A 233 9.36 -16.37 -1.58
CA GLY A 233 9.66 -17.74 -1.16
C GLY A 233 9.01 -18.82 -2.04
N ARG A 234 8.02 -18.48 -2.87
CA ARG A 234 7.52 -19.34 -3.96
C ARG A 234 7.83 -18.81 -5.36
N ALA A 235 8.63 -17.76 -5.47
CA ALA A 235 9.65 -17.75 -6.50
C ALA A 235 10.70 -18.79 -6.08
N THR A 236 10.32 -20.07 -6.09
CA THR A 236 11.28 -21.11 -6.44
C THR A 236 11.96 -20.54 -7.66
N LEU A 237 13.27 -20.43 -7.60
CA LEU A 237 14.09 -20.34 -8.79
C LEU A 237 13.76 -21.59 -9.63
N THR A 238 12.61 -21.61 -10.32
CA THR A 238 12.63 -21.90 -11.73
C THR A 238 13.51 -20.80 -12.32
N ARG A 239 14.83 -20.94 -12.06
CA ARG A 239 15.88 -20.72 -13.04
C ARG A 239 15.27 -21.29 -14.29
N ALA A 240 14.61 -20.42 -15.05
CA ALA A 240 14.25 -20.73 -16.40
C ALA A 240 15.57 -21.23 -16.97
N SER A 241 15.53 -22.47 -17.41
CA SER A 241 16.49 -23.18 -18.23
C SER A 241 16.65 -22.43 -19.57
N THR A 242 16.82 -21.11 -19.52
CA THR A 242 17.15 -20.25 -20.64
C THR A 242 18.65 -20.30 -20.95
N ALA A 243 19.47 -21.04 -20.20
CA ALA A 243 20.71 -21.53 -20.80
C ALA A 243 20.38 -22.46 -21.98
N SER A 244 19.37 -23.32 -21.85
CA SER A 244 18.91 -24.23 -22.92
C SER A 244 18.05 -23.53 -23.97
N ALA A 245 17.22 -22.55 -23.59
CA ALA A 245 16.42 -21.78 -24.55
C ALA A 245 17.23 -20.72 -25.31
N VAL A 246 18.24 -20.08 -24.68
CA VAL A 246 19.19 -19.21 -25.39
C VAL A 246 20.15 -20.04 -26.22
N ALA A 247 20.60 -21.22 -25.75
CA ALA A 247 21.35 -22.15 -26.59
C ALA A 247 20.52 -22.69 -27.76
N ALA A 248 19.20 -22.88 -27.63
CA ALA A 248 18.34 -23.28 -28.74
C ALA A 248 18.12 -22.15 -29.77
N VAL A 249 18.05 -20.88 -29.33
CA VAL A 249 18.00 -19.72 -30.22
C VAL A 249 19.35 -19.48 -30.91
N VAL A 250 20.47 -19.74 -30.23
CA VAL A 250 21.83 -19.59 -30.79
C VAL A 250 22.23 -20.78 -31.68
N SER A 251 21.80 -22.01 -31.38
CA SER A 251 22.03 -23.19 -32.24
C SER A 251 21.05 -23.32 -33.41
N GLY A 252 19.88 -22.66 -33.34
CA GLY A 252 18.90 -22.62 -34.44
C GLY A 252 19.19 -21.56 -35.50
N GLY A 253 20.09 -20.61 -35.21
CA GLY A 253 20.56 -19.58 -36.13
C GLY A 253 21.67 -20.06 -37.07
N GLY A 254 21.47 -21.21 -37.72
CA GLY A 254 22.35 -21.67 -38.78
C GLY A 254 22.20 -20.75 -40.00
N VAL A 255 23.09 -19.77 -40.13
CA VAL A 255 23.31 -19.05 -41.39
C VAL A 255 23.90 -20.05 -42.38
N VAL A 256 23.06 -20.58 -43.26
CA VAL A 256 23.51 -21.27 -44.47
C VAL A 256 23.86 -20.18 -45.49
N PRO A 257 25.13 -20.00 -45.88
CA PRO A 257 25.44 -19.18 -47.04
C PRO A 257 25.00 -19.97 -48.28
N ALA A 258 23.83 -19.63 -48.81
CA ALA A 258 23.37 -20.09 -50.11
C ALA A 258 24.26 -19.44 -51.18
N GLY A 259 25.21 -20.22 -51.71
CA GLY A 259 25.86 -19.94 -52.96
C GLY A 259 24.82 -19.98 -54.09
N GLY A 260 24.58 -18.83 -54.71
CA GLY A 260 23.81 -18.67 -55.94
C GLY A 260 24.57 -17.75 -56.87
N GLY A 261 25.10 -18.31 -57.94
CA GLY A 261 26.11 -17.71 -58.81
C GLY A 261 25.71 -16.40 -59.48
N VAL A 262 26.71 -15.54 -59.67
CA VAL A 262 26.66 -14.36 -60.53
C VAL A 262 27.58 -14.60 -61.73
N VAL A 263 26.99 -14.41 -62.90
CA VAL A 263 27.50 -14.56 -64.26
C VAL A 263 28.68 -13.63 -64.55
N PRO A 264 29.70 -14.04 -65.34
CA PRO A 264 30.73 -13.12 -65.82
C PRO A 264 30.23 -12.35 -67.06
N GLY A 265 30.13 -11.03 -66.94
CA GLY A 265 29.75 -10.12 -68.03
C GLY A 265 30.82 -9.04 -68.27
N HIS A 266 31.36 -9.05 -69.48
CA HIS A 266 32.38 -8.15 -70.04
C HIS A 266 31.99 -6.65 -70.11
N GLY A 267 33.02 -5.79 -70.06
CA GLY A 267 33.03 -4.40 -70.57
C GLY A 267 32.99 -3.35 -69.45
N GLY A 268 33.86 -2.35 -69.31
CA GLY A 268 34.87 -1.76 -70.19
C GLY A 268 34.86 -0.24 -69.94
N LEU A 269 36.05 0.37 -69.78
CA LEU A 269 36.37 1.83 -69.83
C LEU A 269 35.82 2.67 -68.65
N LEU A 270 36.54 3.56 -67.96
CA LEU A 270 37.57 4.55 -68.35
C LEU A 270 38.56 4.85 -67.19
N PRO A 271 39.69 5.54 -67.46
CA PRO A 271 40.73 5.88 -66.50
C PRO A 271 40.41 7.16 -65.73
N THR A 272 40.60 7.13 -64.40
CA THR A 272 40.61 8.33 -63.56
C THR A 272 42.03 8.92 -63.50
N ALA A 273 42.12 10.21 -63.80
CA ALA A 273 43.35 11.00 -63.91
C ALA A 273 44.11 11.16 -62.57
N PRO A 274 45.43 11.43 -62.61
CA PRO A 274 46.22 11.72 -61.41
C PRO A 274 45.98 13.16 -60.88
N PRO A 275 46.18 13.38 -59.57
CA PRO A 275 45.96 14.69 -58.94
C PRO A 275 47.06 15.70 -59.27
N GLU A 276 46.62 16.93 -59.54
CA GLU A 276 47.40 18.14 -59.77
C GLU A 276 48.11 18.61 -58.48
N PRO A 277 49.40 19.00 -58.52
CA PRO A 277 50.11 19.54 -57.36
C PRO A 277 49.75 21.02 -57.11
N ALA A 278 49.51 21.35 -55.84
CA ALA A 278 49.24 22.71 -55.38
C ALA A 278 50.50 23.61 -55.43
N PRO A 279 50.35 24.91 -55.69
CA PRO A 279 51.47 25.85 -55.76
C PRO A 279 51.90 26.36 -54.37
N SER A 280 53.18 26.22 -54.07
CA SER A 280 53.98 27.16 -53.27
C SER A 280 55.46 26.83 -53.39
#